data_AF-A0A949JJ56-F1
#
_entry.id   AF-A0A949JJ56-F1
#
_cell.length_a   1.000
_cell.length_b   1.000
_cell.length_c   1.000
_cell.angle_alpha   90.00
_cell.angle_beta   90.00
_cell.angle_gamma   90.00
#
_symmetry.space_group_name_H-M   'P 1'
#
loop_
_entity.id
_entity.type
_entity.pdbx_description
1 polymer ?
#
loop_
_entity_poly.entity_id
_entity_poly.type
_entity_poly.pdbx_seq_one_letter_code
_entity_poly.pdbx_strand_id
1 'polypeptide(L)'
;MSDANDSVAQLLAQARLEAAIPPHEERVRLRKAAGFSLEQVGAAVGVTRAAVSSWEKPRTEGGNEPRGDQRTRYARLLSGLAEIHPPAASTHH
;
A
#
# COMPACT_ATOMS: atom_id res chain seq x y z
N MET A 1 -18.86 -16.44 -25.47
CA MET A 1 -19.24 -15.06 -25.14
C MET A 1 -18.64 -14.81 -23.77
N SER A 2 -17.43 -14.25 -23.72
CA SER A 2 -16.82 -13.87 -22.44
C SER A 2 -17.55 -12.62 -21.97
N ASP A 3 -18.41 -12.84 -20.97
CA ASP A 3 -19.44 -11.91 -20.53
C ASP A 3 -18.87 -10.62 -19.97
N ALA A 4 -19.65 -9.54 -20.07
CA ALA A 4 -19.37 -8.18 -19.61
C ALA A 4 -18.80 -8.04 -18.17
N ASN A 5 -18.86 -9.10 -17.38
CA ASN A 5 -18.23 -9.21 -16.06
C ASN A 5 -16.69 -9.16 -16.13
N ASP A 6 -16.09 -9.61 -17.24
CA ASP A 6 -14.64 -9.58 -17.45
C ASP A 6 -14.13 -8.15 -17.68
N SER A 7 -14.91 -7.30 -18.35
CA SER A 7 -14.57 -5.89 -18.57
C SER A 7 -14.61 -5.07 -17.29
N VAL A 8 -15.57 -5.32 -16.40
CA VAL A 8 -15.63 -4.69 -15.07
C VAL A 8 -14.46 -5.19 -14.21
N ALA A 9 -14.16 -6.49 -14.25
CA ALA A 9 -13.00 -7.04 -13.54
C ALA A 9 -11.67 -6.47 -14.06
N GLN A 10 -11.52 -6.29 -15.37
CA GLN A 10 -10.37 -5.63 -15.99
C GLN A 10 -10.27 -4.15 -15.61
N LEU A 11 -11.38 -3.41 -15.61
CA LEU A 11 -11.38 -2.00 -15.23
C LEU A 11 -11.03 -1.82 -13.75
N LEU A 12 -11.53 -2.72 -12.88
CA LEU A 12 -11.15 -2.74 -11.47
C LEU A 12 -9.71 -3.19 -11.26
N ALA A 13 -9.18 -4.12 -12.06
CA ALA A 13 -7.77 -4.51 -12.02
C ALA A 13 -6.86 -3.36 -12.48
N GLN A 14 -7.22 -2.66 -13.55
CA GLN A 14 -6.56 -1.45 -14.03
C GLN A 14 -6.64 -0.33 -13.00
N ALA A 15 -7.81 -0.07 -12.42
CA ALA A 15 -7.98 0.89 -11.35
C ALA A 15 -7.23 0.51 -10.07
N ARG A 16 -7.00 -0.77 -9.79
CA ARG A 16 -6.14 -1.25 -8.67
C ARG A 16 -4.65 -1.14 -8.99
N LEU A 17 -4.27 -1.30 -10.25
CA LEU A 17 -2.91 -1.02 -10.75
C LEU A 17 -2.60 0.49 -10.69
N GLU A 18 -3.60 1.30 -11.02
CA GLU A 18 -3.57 2.77 -10.95
C GLU A 18 -3.85 3.31 -9.55
N ALA A 19 -4.50 2.51 -8.68
CA ALA A 19 -4.79 2.89 -7.30
C ALA A 19 -3.45 3.22 -6.65
N ALA A 20 -3.29 4.51 -6.36
CA ALA A 20 -2.09 5.04 -5.78
C ALA A 20 -1.73 4.22 -4.55
N ILE A 21 -0.48 3.77 -4.45
CA ILE A 21 0.03 3.41 -3.12
C ILE A 21 -0.30 4.59 -2.22
N PRO A 22 -0.96 4.35 -1.07
CA PRO A 22 -1.50 5.43 -0.26
C PRO A 22 -0.39 6.40 0.15
N PRO A 23 -0.71 7.64 0.54
CA PRO A 23 0.28 8.60 1.00
C PRO A 23 1.20 8.00 2.08
N HIS A 24 2.44 8.50 2.17
CA HIS A 24 3.44 7.95 3.07
C HIS A 24 2.98 7.88 4.54
N GLU A 25 2.21 8.86 5.00
CA GLU A 25 1.61 8.88 6.35
C GLU A 25 0.66 7.70 6.58
N GLU A 26 -0.15 7.37 5.57
CA GLU A 26 -1.13 6.30 5.64
C GLU A 26 -0.44 4.92 5.65
N ARG A 27 0.68 4.79 4.93
CA ARG A 27 1.53 3.59 5.00
C ARG A 27 2.02 3.34 6.44
N VAL A 28 2.52 4.41 7.09
CA VAL A 28 2.98 4.37 8.48
C VAL A 28 1.83 4.00 9.42
N ARG A 29 0.67 4.64 9.26
CA ARG A 29 -0.53 4.37 10.09
C ARG A 29 -0.92 2.90 10.01
N LEU A 30 -1.11 2.36 8.81
CA LEU A 30 -1.53 0.99 8.57
C LEU A 30 -0.55 -0.01 9.19
N ARG A 31 0.75 0.18 8.96
CA ARG A 31 1.79 -0.68 9.54
C ARG A 31 1.77 -0.65 11.07
N LYS A 32 1.67 0.54 11.68
CA LYS A 32 1.64 0.69 13.14
C LYS A 32 0.34 0.14 13.75
N ALA A 33 -0.80 0.35 13.12
CA ALA A 33 -2.09 -0.18 13.57
C ALA A 33 -2.09 -1.72 13.61
N ALA A 34 -1.40 -2.35 12.66
CA ALA A 34 -1.18 -3.79 12.61
C ALA A 34 -0.09 -4.30 13.56
N GLY A 35 0.61 -3.43 14.28
CA GLY A 35 1.71 -3.79 15.17
C GLY A 35 2.99 -4.26 14.46
N PHE A 36 3.14 -4.01 13.16
CA PHE A 36 4.28 -4.48 12.38
C PHE A 36 5.49 -3.54 12.46
N SER A 37 6.66 -4.13 12.63
CA SER A 37 7.93 -3.44 12.46
C SER A 37 8.26 -3.25 10.97
N LEU A 38 9.09 -2.26 10.67
CA LEU A 38 9.63 -2.06 9.31
C LEU A 38 10.39 -3.28 8.79
N GLU A 39 11.02 -4.04 9.69
CA GLU A 39 11.77 -5.26 9.35
C GLU A 39 10.83 -6.40 8.96
N GLN A 40 9.76 -6.62 9.72
CA GLN A 40 8.74 -7.63 9.39
C GLN A 40 8.11 -7.35 8.01
N VAL A 41 7.78 -6.08 7.74
CA VAL A 41 7.27 -5.67 6.44
C VAL A 41 8.30 -5.89 5.34
N GLY A 42 9.56 -5.49 5.59
CA GLY A 42 10.65 -5.68 4.64
C GLY A 42 10.85 -7.14 4.27
N ALA A 43 10.94 -8.02 5.26
CA ALA A 43 11.05 -9.47 5.05
C ALA A 43 9.87 -10.04 4.26
N ALA A 44 8.63 -9.62 4.55
CA ALA A 44 7.43 -10.09 3.86
C ALA A 44 7.39 -9.68 2.38
N VAL A 45 7.85 -8.47 2.04
CA VAL A 45 7.80 -7.96 0.65
C VAL A 45 9.11 -8.18 -0.12
N GLY A 46 10.17 -8.65 0.56
CA GLY A 46 11.46 -9.00 -0.03
C GLY A 46 12.43 -7.83 -0.18
N VAL A 47 12.42 -6.87 0.76
CA VAL A 47 13.33 -5.72 0.78
C VAL A 47 13.93 -5.48 2.17
N THR A 48 14.90 -4.59 2.27
CA THR A 48 15.49 -4.23 3.56
C THR A 48 14.56 -3.34 4.40
N ARG A 49 14.72 -3.36 5.73
CA ARG A 49 14.08 -2.41 6.65
C ARG A 49 14.26 -0.95 6.20
N ALA A 50 15.44 -0.61 5.67
CA ALA A 50 15.76 0.74 5.20
C ALA A 50 14.96 1.14 3.96
N ALA A 51 14.69 0.22 3.05
CA ALA A 51 13.82 0.48 1.89
C ALA A 51 12.40 0.82 2.33
N VAL A 52 11.81 0.04 3.25
CA VAL A 52 10.47 0.33 3.80
C VAL A 52 10.46 1.69 4.50
N SER A 53 11.50 2.01 5.27
CA SER A 53 11.66 3.33 5.92
C SER A 53 11.66 4.47 4.89
N SER A 54 12.33 4.31 3.74
CA SER A 54 12.33 5.32 2.67
C SER A 54 10.97 5.42 1.97
N TRP A 55 10.22 4.33 1.85
CA TRP A 55 8.87 4.36 1.27
C TRP A 55 7.82 5.02 2.16
N GLU A 56 8.08 5.05 3.46
CA GLU A 56 7.21 5.64 4.48
C GLU A 56 7.56 7.09 4.83
N LYS A 57 8.49 7.69 4.08
CA LYS A 57 8.89 9.09 4.23
C LYS A 57 8.39 9.95 3.08
N PRO A 58 8.16 11.26 3.31
CA PRO A 58 7.92 12.19 2.23
C PRO A 58 9.19 12.33 1.37
N ARG A 59 9.00 12.63 0.07
CA ARG A 59 10.12 12.81 -0.87
C ARG A 59 11.08 13.92 -0.43
N THR A 60 10.58 14.96 0.23
CA THR A 60 11.37 16.07 0.78
C THR A 60 12.35 15.64 1.88
N GLU A 61 12.13 14.48 2.51
CA GLU A 61 13.00 13.91 3.54
C GLU A 61 13.78 12.67 3.04
N GLY A 62 14.01 12.59 1.73
CA GLY A 62 14.71 11.46 1.10
C GLY A 62 13.85 10.20 0.93
N GLY A 63 12.53 10.36 0.96
CA GLY A 63 11.60 9.28 0.65
C GLY A 63 11.56 8.92 -0.84
N ASN A 64 11.30 7.65 -1.13
CA ASN A 64 11.21 7.11 -2.49
C ASN A 64 9.98 6.22 -2.64
N GLU A 65 9.49 6.04 -3.87
CA GLU A 65 8.38 5.12 -4.14
C GLU A 65 8.89 3.70 -4.44
N PRO A 66 8.23 2.64 -3.96
CA PRO A 66 8.52 1.27 -4.38
C PRO A 66 8.24 1.10 -5.87
N ARG A 67 9.01 0.21 -6.51
CA ARG A 67 8.97 -0.05 -7.96
C ARG A 67 8.85 -1.54 -8.24
N GLY A 68 8.40 -1.88 -9.45
CA GLY A 68 8.30 -3.27 -9.94
C GLY A 68 7.52 -4.18 -8.98
N ASP A 69 7.98 -5.42 -8.83
CA ASP A 69 7.31 -6.44 -8.01
C ASP A 69 7.15 -6.04 -6.54
N GLN A 70 8.09 -5.26 -6.01
CA GLN A 70 8.07 -4.79 -4.63
C GLN A 70 6.91 -3.81 -4.40
N ARG A 71 6.62 -2.97 -5.40
CA ARG A 71 5.44 -2.08 -5.41
C ARG A 71 4.18 -2.90 -5.26
N THR A 72 4.03 -3.95 -6.07
CA THR A 72 2.84 -4.82 -6.08
C THR A 72 2.66 -5.54 -4.74
N ARG A 73 3.72 -6.13 -4.19
CA ARG A 73 3.67 -6.84 -2.90
C ARG A 73 3.32 -5.90 -1.75
N TYR A 74 3.95 -4.72 -1.72
CA TYR A 74 3.71 -3.72 -0.69
C TYR A 74 2.31 -3.12 -0.79
N ALA A 75 1.84 -2.80 -2.00
CA ALA A 75 0.46 -2.33 -2.22
C ALA A 75 -0.57 -3.37 -1.76
N ARG A 76 -0.36 -4.65 -2.07
CA ARG A 76 -1.23 -5.75 -1.63
C ARG A 76 -1.28 -5.86 -0.10
N LEU A 77 -0.13 -5.76 0.57
CA LEU A 77 -0.07 -5.74 2.03
C LEU A 77 -0.88 -4.56 2.59
N LEU A 78 -0.64 -3.34 2.10
CA LEU A 78 -1.33 -2.14 2.57
C LEU A 78 -2.84 -2.19 2.32
N SER A 79 -3.28 -2.74 1.18
CA SER A 79 -4.71 -2.94 0.89
C SER A 79 -5.37 -3.83 1.94
N GLY A 80 -4.77 -4.98 2.25
CA GLY A 80 -5.30 -5.88 3.29
C GLY A 80 -5.28 -5.23 4.68
N LEU A 81 -4.24 -4.46 5.00
CA LEU A 81 -4.19 -3.71 6.26
C LEU A 81 -5.28 -2.64 6.34
N ALA A 82 -5.62 -1.98 5.23
CA ALA A 82 -6.67 -0.96 5.20
C ALA A 82 -8.07 -1.55 5.39
N GLU A 83 -8.30 -2.78 4.93
CA GLU A 83 -9.55 -3.52 5.20
C GLU A 83 -9.70 -3.86 6.70
N ILE A 84 -8.59 -4.22 7.37
CA ILE A 84 -8.57 -4.57 8.81
C ILE A 84 -8.59 -3.31 9.69
N HIS A 85 -7.91 -2.26 9.24
CA HIS A 85 -7.74 -0.99 9.94
C HIS A 85 -8.28 0.16 9.09
N PRO A 86 -9.60 0.24 8.88
CA PRO A 86 -10.20 1.31 8.10
C PRO A 86 -9.79 2.67 8.69
N PRO A 87 -9.65 3.71 7.85
CA PRO A 87 -9.42 5.05 8.36
C PRO A 87 -10.55 5.39 9.33
N ALA A 88 -10.22 5.99 10.47
CA ALA A 88 -11.24 6.59 11.32
C ALA A 88 -12.02 7.55 10.41
N ALA A 89 -13.33 7.30 10.27
CA ALA A 89 -14.19 8.13 9.44
C ALA A 89 -13.86 9.59 9.77
N SER A 90 -13.37 10.33 8.78
CA SER A 90 -13.07 11.74 8.95
C SER A 90 -14.40 12.42 9.24
N THR A 91 -14.75 12.53 10.52
CA THR A 91 -15.83 13.37 11.02
C THR A 91 -15.44 14.79 10.64
N HIS A 92 -15.82 15.19 9.43
CA HIS A 92 -15.93 16.60 9.08
C HIS A 92 -17.11 17.12 9.90
N HIS A 93 -16.78 17.79 11.01
CA HIS A 93 -17.70 18.63 11.76
C HIS A 93 -17.82 20.00 11.06
#